data_AF-L1PVZ3-F1
#
_entry.id   AF-L1PVZ3-F1
#
_cell.length_a   1.000
_cell.length_b   1.000
_cell.length_c   1.000
_cell.angle_alpha   90.00
_cell.angle_beta   90.00
_cell.angle_gamma   90.00
#
_symmetry.space_group_name_H-M   'P 1'
#
loop_
_entity.id
_entity.type
_entity.pdbx_description
1 polymer ?
#
loop_
_entity_poly.entity_id
_entity_poly.type
_entity_poly.pdbx_seq_one_letter_code
_entity_poly.pdbx_strand_id
1 'polypeptide(L)'
;MELDILKNNWSDAQIVEVSYQKGTLQLALKDYQNTIHKYLFENVIALSFENYLNEDISEIHSSFWKEENDTICQIDILSAWTNKEIVSFSFFTH
;
A
#
# COMPACT_ATOMS: atom_id res chain seq x y z
N MET A 1 1.53 -3.58 -16.02
CA MET A 1 2.25 -4.22 -14.91
C MET A 1 1.22 -4.56 -13.84
N GLU A 2 1.14 -5.82 -13.42
CA GLU A 2 0.22 -6.25 -12.38
C GLU A 2 1.00 -6.32 -11.07
N LEU A 3 0.66 -5.47 -10.09
CA LEU A 3 1.36 -5.39 -8.82
C LEU A 3 1.00 -6.60 -7.95
N ASP A 4 2.00 -7.31 -7.42
CA ASP A 4 1.76 -8.54 -6.64
C ASP A 4 0.88 -8.30 -5.40
N ILE A 5 0.96 -7.11 -4.80
CA ILE A 5 0.09 -6.70 -3.70
C ILE A 5 -1.40 -6.71 -4.08
N LEU A 6 -1.75 -6.57 -5.37
CA LEU A 6 -3.14 -6.54 -5.83
C LEU A 6 -3.70 -7.92 -6.19
N LYS A 7 -2.87 -8.97 -6.15
CA LYS A 7 -3.28 -10.34 -6.52
C LYS A 7 -3.98 -11.11 -5.40
N ASN A 8 -3.88 -10.62 -4.16
CA ASN A 8 -4.44 -11.26 -2.99
C ASN A 8 -5.58 -10.43 -2.41
N ASN A 9 -6.51 -11.10 -1.72
CA ASN A 9 -7.45 -10.41 -0.83
C ASN A 9 -6.76 -10.15 0.51
N TRP A 10 -6.65 -8.88 0.90
CA TRP A 10 -6.04 -8.44 2.15
C TRP A 10 -7.04 -8.10 3.24
N SER A 11 -8.33 -8.40 3.04
CA SER A 11 -9.32 -8.31 4.10
C SER A 11 -8.83 -9.08 5.33
N ASP A 12 -8.92 -8.46 6.50
CA ASP A 12 -8.44 -8.95 7.80
C ASP A 12 -6.91 -9.09 7.94
N ALA A 13 -6.13 -8.71 6.92
CA ALA A 13 -4.68 -8.59 7.06
C ALA A 13 -4.30 -7.31 7.82
N GLN A 14 -3.08 -7.24 8.32
CA GLN A 14 -2.61 -6.10 9.12
C GLN A 14 -1.34 -5.50 8.54
N ILE A 15 -1.25 -4.17 8.53
CA ILE A 15 0.01 -3.48 8.27
C ILE A 15 0.88 -3.57 9.52
N VAL A 16 2.00 -4.29 9.42
CA VAL A 16 2.93 -4.52 10.56
C VAL A 16 4.23 -3.74 10.44
N GLU A 17 4.58 -3.27 9.24
CA GLU A 17 5.75 -2.43 8.99
C GLU A 17 5.46 -1.43 7.87
N VAL A 18 5.77 -0.16 8.12
CA VAL A 18 5.83 0.90 7.10
C VAL A 18 7.15 1.61 7.30
N SER A 19 8.01 1.61 6.29
CA SER A 19 9.24 2.41 6.31
C SER A 19 9.42 3.15 5.00
N TYR A 20 9.84 4.41 5.09
CA TYR A 20 10.03 5.26 3.93
C TYR A 20 11.38 5.96 4.00
N GLN A 21 12.24 5.69 3.03
CA GLN A 21 13.57 6.30 2.94
C GLN A 21 13.93 6.57 1.49
N LYS A 22 14.35 7.82 1.20
CA LYS A 22 14.89 8.22 -0.11
C LYS A 22 13.99 7.83 -1.31
N GLY A 23 12.68 8.06 -1.21
CA GLY A 23 11.75 7.74 -2.30
C GLY A 23 11.39 6.26 -2.42
N THR A 24 11.83 5.43 -1.48
CA THR A 24 11.51 4.00 -1.42
C THR A 24 10.60 3.72 -0.23
N LEU A 25 9.44 3.13 -0.47
CA LEU A 25 8.50 2.65 0.54
C LEU A 25 8.63 1.14 0.67
N GLN A 26 8.86 0.67 1.89
CA GLN A 26 8.72 -0.73 2.26
C GLN A 26 7.46 -0.91 3.09
N LEU A 27 6.64 -1.87 2.70
CA LEU A 27 5.38 -2.23 3.37
C LEU A 27 5.42 -3.72 3.72
N ALA A 28 5.13 -4.07 4.97
CA ALA A 28 4.92 -5.47 5.35
C ALA A 28 3.48 -5.67 5.82
N LEU A 29 2.81 -6.64 5.19
CA LEU A 29 1.45 -7.06 5.51
C LEU A 29 1.50 -8.45 6.14
N LYS A 30 0.85 -8.62 7.29
CA LYS A 30 0.65 -9.92 7.92
C LYS A 30 -0.76 -10.40 7.58
N ASP A 31 -0.87 -11.49 6.84
CA ASP A 31 -2.17 -12.06 6.47
C ASP A 31 -2.84 -12.81 7.64
N TYR A 32 -4.07 -13.28 7.42
CA TYR A 32 -4.85 -14.04 8.41
C TYR A 32 -4.21 -15.38 8.80
N GLN A 33 -3.27 -15.92 8.00
CA GLN A 33 -2.49 -17.12 8.32
C GLN A 33 -1.22 -16.78 9.11
N ASN A 34 -1.02 -15.51 9.47
CA ASN A 34 0.18 -14.95 10.10
C ASN A 34 1.44 -14.99 9.21
N THR A 35 1.28 -15.10 7.88
CA THR A 35 2.39 -14.98 6.92
C THR A 35 2.67 -13.50 6.66
N ILE A 36 3.95 -13.12 6.70
CA ILE A 36 4.39 -11.75 6.43
C ILE A 36 4.80 -11.64 4.96
N HIS A 37 4.11 -10.78 4.23
CA HIS A 37 4.39 -10.43 2.83
C HIS A 37 5.03 -9.05 2.79
N LYS A 38 6.18 -8.94 2.12
CA LYS A 38 6.94 -7.69 2.05
C LYS A 38 6.90 -7.13 0.63
N TYR A 39 6.57 -5.86 0.53
CA TYR A 39 6.48 -5.11 -0.71
C TYR A 39 7.45 -3.94 -0.68
N LEU A 40 8.07 -3.67 -1.83
CA LEU A 40 8.98 -2.55 -2.03
C LEU A 40 8.45 -1.73 -3.22
N PHE A 41 8.27 -0.44 -2.99
CA PHE A 41 7.85 0.51 -4.01
C PHE A 41 8.92 1.59 -4.15
N GLU A 42 9.50 1.68 -5.34
CA GLU A 42 10.49 2.70 -5.68
C GLU A 42 9.82 3.91 -6.32
N ASN A 43 10.53 5.04 -6.37
CA ASN A 43 10.06 6.28 -7.01
C ASN A 43 8.69 6.75 -6.47
N VAL A 44 8.48 6.62 -5.17
CA VAL A 44 7.30 7.12 -4.47
C VAL A 44 7.35 8.64 -4.42
N ILE A 45 6.31 9.28 -4.92
CA ILE A 45 6.18 10.74 -5.06
C ILE A 45 5.22 11.36 -4.05
N ALA A 46 4.31 10.56 -3.50
CA ALA A 46 3.39 10.97 -2.46
C ALA A 46 3.19 9.83 -1.46
N LEU A 47 3.13 10.16 -0.17
CA LEU A 47 2.89 9.22 0.92
C LEU A 47 2.11 9.94 2.03
N SER A 48 1.00 9.34 2.45
CA SER A 48 0.23 9.69 3.64
C SER A 48 0.10 8.45 4.52
N PHE A 49 0.23 8.64 5.84
CA PHE A 49 0.09 7.58 6.82
C PHE A 49 -0.61 8.12 8.06
N GLU A 50 -1.75 7.52 8.41
CA GLU A 50 -2.38 7.73 9.72
C GLU A 50 -1.96 6.58 10.64
N ASN A 51 -1.54 6.92 11.85
CA ASN A 51 -0.72 6.14 12.79
C ASN A 51 -1.37 4.83 13.35
N TYR A 52 -1.83 3.92 12.48
CA TYR A 52 -2.59 2.72 12.86
C TYR A 52 -1.89 1.41 12.45
N LEU A 53 -0.65 1.21 12.95
CA LEU A 53 -0.02 -0.11 12.84
C LEU A 53 -0.86 -1.17 13.57
N ASN A 54 -0.95 -2.36 12.97
CA ASN A 54 -1.77 -3.50 13.42
C ASN A 54 -3.29 -3.30 13.33
N GLU A 55 -3.77 -2.31 12.57
CA GLU A 55 -5.18 -2.25 12.21
C GLU A 55 -5.51 -3.23 11.09
N ASP A 56 -6.70 -3.82 11.17
CA ASP A 56 -7.20 -4.74 10.17
C ASP A 56 -7.56 -3.96 8.89
N ILE A 57 -7.09 -4.49 7.76
CA ILE A 57 -7.33 -3.95 6.43
C ILE A 57 -8.73 -4.39 5.99
N SER A 58 -9.52 -3.43 5.53
CA SER A 58 -10.77 -3.69 4.81
C SER A 58 -10.46 -4.13 3.37
N GLU A 59 -9.71 -3.27 2.67
CA GLU A 59 -9.43 -3.42 1.25
C GLU A 59 -8.19 -2.60 0.84
N ILE A 60 -7.62 -2.97 -0.30
CA ILE A 60 -6.56 -2.22 -0.98
C ILE A 60 -7.10 -1.77 -2.34
N HIS A 61 -7.17 -0.46 -2.54
CA HIS A 61 -7.53 0.14 -3.82
C HIS A 61 -6.28 0.50 -4.61
N SER A 62 -6.43 0.50 -5.94
CA SER A 62 -5.43 1.02 -6.85
C SER A 62 -6.05 1.89 -7.92
N SER A 63 -5.43 3.04 -8.19
CA SER A 63 -5.80 3.93 -9.30
C SER A 63 -4.60 4.18 -10.19
N PHE A 64 -4.81 4.26 -11.51
CA PHE A 64 -3.76 4.50 -12.49
C PHE A 64 -4.12 5.69 -13.36
N TRP A 65 -3.16 6.60 -13.57
CA TRP A 65 -3.30 7.69 -14.52
C TRP A 65 -1.97 8.01 -15.19
N LYS A 66 -2.04 8.78 -16.29
CA LYS A 66 -0.85 9.26 -17.00
C LYS A 66 -0.58 10.71 -16.63
N GLU A 67 0.68 11.03 -16.39
CA GLU A 67 1.18 12.39 -16.21
C GLU A 67 2.36 12.60 -17.14
N GLU A 68 2.19 13.50 -18.12
CA GLU A 68 3.13 13.68 -19.24
C GLU A 68 3.47 12.37 -19.96
N ASN A 69 4.68 11.83 -19.73
CA ASN A 69 5.19 10.60 -20.33
C ASN A 69 5.18 9.41 -19.36
N ASP A 70 4.86 9.63 -18.09
CA ASP A 70 4.92 8.62 -17.04
C ASP A 70 3.52 8.09 -16.70
N THR A 71 3.47 6.85 -16.22
CA THR A 71 2.26 6.27 -15.62
C THR A 71 2.45 6.26 -14.11
N ILE A 72 1.45 6.75 -13.39
CA ILE A 72 1.45 6.78 -11.93
C ILE A 72 0.43 5.77 -11.43
N CYS A 73 0.82 5.02 -10.40
CA CYS A 73 -0.08 4.19 -9.61
C CYS A 73 -0.22 4.79 -8.23
N GLN A 74 -1.46 4.95 -7.78
CA GLN A 74 -1.81 5.18 -6.39
C GLN A 74 -2.31 3.90 -5.76
N ILE A 75 -1.91 3.67 -4.52
CA ILE A 75 -2.40 2.59 -3.67
C ILE A 75 -2.97 3.21 -2.39
N ASP A 76 -4.21 2.84 -2.08
CA ASP A 76 -4.89 3.26 -0.85
C ASP A 76 -5.27 2.00 -0.05
N ILE A 77 -4.83 1.92 1.20
CA ILE A 77 -5.13 0.81 2.10
C ILE A 77 -6.10 1.31 3.16
N LEU A 78 -7.30 0.72 3.20
CA LEU A 78 -8.38 1.18 4.08
C LEU A 78 -8.49 0.35 5.34
N SER A 79 -8.81 1.02 6.44
CA SER A 79 -9.12 0.41 7.74
C SER A 79 -10.50 -0.24 7.74
N ALA A 80 -10.58 -1.47 8.25
CA ALA A 80 -11.84 -2.18 8.49
C ALA A 80 -12.68 -1.55 9.61
N TRP A 81 -12.05 -0.79 10.53
CA TRP A 81 -12.73 -0.19 11.68
C TRP A 81 -13.31 1.19 11.39
N THR A 82 -12.55 2.02 10.68
CA THR A 82 -12.88 3.44 10.47
C THR A 82 -13.30 3.73 9.03
N ASN A 83 -13.05 2.80 8.10
CA ASN A 83 -13.20 2.99 6.67
C ASN A 83 -12.41 4.20 6.13
N LYS A 84 -11.32 4.55 6.82
CA LYS A 84 -10.38 5.60 6.43
C LYS A 84 -9.07 4.98 5.93
N GLU A 85 -8.29 5.77 5.22
CA GLU A 85 -6.97 5.39 4.73
C GLU A 85 -6.01 5.19 5.90
N ILE A 86 -5.41 4.00 6.01
CA ILE A 86 -4.29 3.72 6.91
C ILE A 86 -3.00 4.23 6.26
N VAL A 87 -2.77 3.83 5.01
CA VAL A 87 -1.64 4.21 4.17
C VAL A 87 -2.19 4.57 2.80
N SER A 88 -1.77 5.71 2.25
CA SER A 88 -1.97 6.06 0.84
C SER A 88 -0.64 6.48 0.23
N PHE A 89 -0.29 5.98 -0.94
CA PHE A 89 0.93 6.38 -1.63
C PHE A 89 0.80 6.32 -3.13
N SER A 90 1.55 7.17 -3.83
CA SER A 90 1.65 7.20 -5.29
C SER A 90 3.09 7.05 -5.75
N PHE A 91 3.31 6.30 -6.82
CA PHE A 91 4.63 6.04 -7.39
C PHE A 91 4.56 5.88 -8.91
N PHE A 92 5.69 6.13 -9.56
CA PHE A 92 5.79 5.92 -11.01
C PHE A 92 5.90 4.43 -11.34
N THR A 93 5.01 3.95 -12.21
CA THR A 93 5.07 2.59 -12.77
C THR A 93 5.89 2.62 -14.04
N HIS A 94 7.08 2.01 -14.03
CA HIS A 94 7.95 1.88 -15.20
C HIS A 94 7.59 0.65 -16.03
#